data_AF-A0A7Y1A3Q6-F1
#
_entry.id   AF-A0A7Y1A3Q6-F1
#
_cell.length_a   1.000
_cell.length_b   1.000
_cell.length_c   1.000
_cell.angle_alpha   90.00
_cell.angle_beta   90.00
_cell.angle_gamma   90.00
#
_symmetry.space_group_name_H-M   'P 1'
#
loop_
_entity.id
_entity.type
_entity.pdbx_description
1 polymer ?
#
loop_
_entity_poly.entity_id
_entity_poly.type
_entity_poly.pdbx_seq_one_letter_code
_entity_poly.pdbx_strand_id
1 'polypeptide(L)'
;MAMDQQTRSAKSAAKRKERGEEELRHRVRQGEKQMLADLMAWTEDTEQASVMAGTLRYVHSLGPDGAREALRSRHKIEVNENVSAKLQLAYNRESLRICNDE
;
A
#
# COMPACT_ATOMS: atom_id res chain seq x y z
N MET A 1 -43.37 -12.75 13.51
CA MET A 1 -42.05 -13.23 13.99
C MET A 1 -40.97 -12.54 13.17
N ALA A 2 -40.01 -11.87 13.80
CA ALA A 2 -38.89 -11.28 13.07
C ALA A 2 -38.10 -12.40 12.39
N MET A 3 -37.79 -12.22 11.10
CA MET A 3 -36.99 -13.19 10.35
C MET A 3 -35.67 -13.45 11.09
N ASP A 4 -35.36 -14.73 11.30
CA ASP A 4 -34.12 -15.18 11.91
C ASP A 4 -32.90 -14.64 11.14
N GLN A 5 -31.93 -14.12 11.87
CA GLN A 5 -30.76 -13.41 11.34
C GLN A 5 -29.93 -14.30 10.40
N GLN A 6 -29.95 -15.61 10.64
CA GLN A 6 -29.30 -16.62 9.80
C GLN A 6 -29.92 -16.71 8.40
N THR A 7 -31.25 -16.65 8.30
CA THR A 7 -31.95 -16.69 7.00
C THR A 7 -31.73 -15.43 6.17
N ARG A 8 -31.57 -14.26 6.80
CA ARG A 8 -31.23 -12.99 6.13
C ARG A 8 -29.80 -13.00 5.59
N SER A 9 -28.85 -13.49 6.38
CA SER A 9 -27.46 -13.65 5.97
C SER A 9 -27.31 -14.65 4.82
N ALA A 10 -28.04 -15.78 4.86
CA ALA A 10 -28.04 -16.78 3.79
C ALA A 10 -28.60 -16.24 2.47
N LYS A 11 -29.73 -15.51 2.50
CA LYS A 11 -30.28 -14.86 1.29
C LYS A 11 -29.33 -13.81 0.70
N SER A 12 -28.66 -13.05 1.55
CA SER A 12 -27.69 -12.05 1.11
C SER A 12 -26.44 -12.69 0.52
N ALA A 13 -25.95 -13.78 1.10
CA ALA A 13 -24.83 -14.55 0.57
C ALA A 13 -25.16 -15.20 -0.78
N ALA A 14 -26.37 -15.75 -0.93
CA ALA A 14 -26.84 -16.32 -2.19
C ALA A 14 -26.89 -15.27 -3.32
N LYS A 15 -27.39 -14.07 -3.01
CA LYS A 15 -27.48 -12.97 -3.97
C LYS A 15 -26.11 -12.43 -4.42
N ARG A 16 -25.10 -12.48 -3.52
CA ARG A 16 -23.70 -12.14 -3.87
C ARG A 16 -23.08 -13.18 -4.79
N LYS A 17 -23.32 -14.46 -4.51
CA LYS A 17 -22.84 -15.58 -5.34
C LYS A 17 -23.45 -15.56 -6.75
N GLU A 18 -24.73 -15.21 -6.88
CA GLU A 18 -25.41 -15.06 -8.16
C GLU A 18 -24.83 -13.93 -9.02
N ARG A 19 -24.35 -12.85 -8.39
CA ARG A 19 -23.69 -11.72 -9.06
C ARG A 19 -22.21 -11.95 -9.36
N GLY A 20 -21.65 -13.09 -8.94
CA GLY A 20 -20.21 -13.35 -9.02
C GLY A 20 -19.38 -12.41 -8.13
N GLU A 21 -19.99 -11.80 -7.11
CA GLU A 21 -19.28 -10.94 -6.17
C GLU A 21 -18.40 -11.80 -5.25
N GLU A 22 -17.08 -11.68 -5.39
CA GLU A 22 -16.11 -12.33 -4.52
C GLU A 22 -15.61 -11.37 -3.43
N GLU A 23 -15.57 -11.86 -2.18
CA GLU A 23 -15.10 -11.07 -1.03
C GLU A 23 -13.56 -11.06 -0.99
N LEU A 24 -12.95 -9.93 -1.33
CA LEU A 24 -11.52 -9.70 -1.18
C LEU A 24 -11.18 -9.23 0.24
N ARG A 25 -10.68 -10.16 1.09
CA ARG A 25 -10.21 -9.84 2.45
C ARG A 25 -8.74 -9.46 2.44
N HIS A 26 -8.42 -8.27 2.97
CA HIS A 26 -7.05 -7.78 3.04
C HIS A 26 -6.74 -7.18 4.42
N ARG A 27 -5.57 -7.50 4.97
CA ARG A 27 -5.06 -6.91 6.23
C ARG A 27 -4.01 -5.86 5.86
N VAL A 28 -4.22 -4.64 6.34
CA VAL A 28 -3.50 -3.44 5.88
C VAL A 28 -2.70 -2.84 7.04
N ARG A 29 -1.51 -2.31 6.77
CA ARG A 29 -0.71 -1.56 7.77
C ARG A 29 -1.21 -0.11 7.89
N GLN A 30 -0.87 0.57 8.99
CA GLN A 30 -1.34 1.95 9.23
C GLN A 30 -1.00 2.92 8.09
N GLY A 31 0.20 2.82 7.49
CA GLY A 31 0.62 3.69 6.39
C GLY A 31 -0.24 3.55 5.14
N GLU A 32 -0.54 2.32 4.73
CA GLU A 32 -1.42 2.03 3.59
C GLU A 32 -2.86 2.50 3.85
N LYS A 33 -3.33 2.39 5.10
CA LYS A 33 -4.64 2.91 5.50
C LYS A 33 -4.71 4.44 5.41
N GLN A 34 -3.63 5.13 5.75
CA GLN A 34 -3.57 6.59 5.60
C GLN A 34 -3.58 7.01 4.13
N MET A 35 -2.80 6.33 3.28
CA MET A 35 -2.81 6.58 1.84
C MET A 35 -4.21 6.43 1.25
N LEU A 36 -4.96 5.40 1.67
CA LEU A 36 -6.35 5.23 1.23
C LEU A 36 -7.26 6.37 1.71
N ALA A 37 -7.10 6.84 2.95
CA ALA A 37 -7.87 7.96 3.49
C ALA A 37 -7.57 9.27 2.74
N ASP A 38 -6.31 9.51 2.37
CA ASP A 38 -5.91 10.68 1.59
C ASP A 38 -6.53 10.63 0.19
N LEU A 39 -6.48 9.46 -0.47
CA LEU A 39 -7.13 9.27 -1.79
C LEU A 39 -8.64 9.53 -1.71
N MET A 40 -9.31 9.00 -0.68
CA MET A 40 -10.73 9.26 -0.44
C MET A 40 -11.03 10.75 -0.27
N ALA A 41 -10.20 11.46 0.49
CA ALA A 41 -10.35 12.89 0.69
C ALA A 41 -10.15 13.68 -0.61
N TRP A 42 -9.17 13.30 -1.44
CA TRP A 42 -8.91 13.98 -2.73
C TRP A 42 -9.98 13.74 -3.78
N THR A 43 -10.62 12.57 -3.77
CA THR A 43 -11.71 12.24 -4.69
C THR A 43 -13.09 12.55 -4.13
N GLU A 44 -13.17 13.11 -2.92
CA GLU A 44 -14.41 13.34 -2.17
C GLU A 44 -15.29 12.07 -2.05
N ASP A 45 -14.66 10.90 -2.03
CA ASP A 45 -15.35 9.61 -2.01
C ASP A 45 -15.41 9.07 -0.57
N THR A 46 -16.59 8.60 -0.17
CA THR A 46 -16.85 8.06 1.17
C THR A 46 -16.74 6.54 1.23
N GLU A 47 -16.65 5.87 0.07
CA GLU A 47 -16.57 4.42 -0.03
C GLU A 47 -15.15 3.95 -0.37
N GLN A 48 -14.49 3.29 0.59
CA GLN A 48 -13.17 2.70 0.39
C GLN A 48 -13.13 1.73 -0.81
N ALA A 49 -14.17 0.92 -0.97
CA ALA A 49 -14.26 -0.04 -2.07
C ALA A 49 -14.32 0.66 -3.45
N SER A 50 -14.99 1.82 -3.54
CA SER A 50 -15.06 2.61 -4.76
C SER A 50 -13.68 3.13 -5.16
N VAL A 51 -12.95 3.72 -4.21
CA VAL A 51 -11.59 4.24 -4.44
C VAL A 51 -10.61 3.11 -4.81
N MET A 52 -10.70 1.96 -4.14
CA MET A 52 -9.89 0.77 -4.47
C MET A 52 -10.20 0.23 -5.87
N ALA A 53 -11.48 0.16 -6.24
CA ALA A 53 -11.88 -0.26 -7.58
C ALA A 53 -11.44 0.76 -8.65
N GLY A 54 -11.49 2.06 -8.33
CA GLY A 54 -11.02 3.14 -9.20
C GLY A 54 -9.53 3.07 -9.45
N THR A 55 -8.72 2.87 -8.40
CA THR A 55 -7.28 2.67 -8.53
C THR A 55 -6.93 1.43 -9.34
N LEU A 56 -7.65 0.32 -9.14
CA LEU A 56 -7.47 -0.89 -9.96
C LEU A 56 -7.77 -0.63 -11.45
N ARG A 57 -8.89 0.04 -11.75
CA ARG A 57 -9.26 0.40 -13.14
C ARG A 57 -8.23 1.33 -13.78
N TYR A 58 -7.72 2.31 -13.04
CA TYR A 58 -6.69 3.21 -13.51
C TYR A 58 -5.38 2.47 -13.81
N VAL A 59 -4.89 1.64 -12.89
CA VAL A 59 -3.65 0.87 -13.13
C VAL A 59 -3.82 -0.05 -14.33
N HIS A 60 -4.99 -0.67 -14.49
CA HIS A 60 -5.29 -1.51 -15.66
C HIS A 60 -5.32 -0.72 -16.98
N SER A 61 -5.81 0.53 -16.98
CA SER A 61 -5.87 1.35 -18.20
C SER A 61 -4.50 1.77 -18.73
N LEU A 62 -3.46 1.72 -17.90
CA LEU A 62 -2.06 1.98 -18.31
C LEU A 62 -1.44 0.86 -19.16
N GLY A 63 -2.13 -0.27 -19.31
CA GLY A 63 -1.61 -1.45 -20.00
C GLY A 63 -0.51 -2.18 -19.23
N PRO A 64 0.02 -3.29 -19.77
CA PRO A 64 0.90 -4.20 -19.03
C PRO A 64 2.19 -3.55 -18.51
N ASP A 65 2.85 -2.76 -19.35
CA ASP A 65 4.13 -2.13 -18.99
C ASP A 65 3.93 -0.95 -18.04
N GLY A 66 2.89 -0.14 -18.26
CA GLY A 66 2.53 0.96 -17.36
C GLY A 66 2.09 0.47 -15.99
N ALA A 67 1.34 -0.63 -15.92
CA ALA A 67 0.97 -1.27 -14.65
C ALA A 67 2.19 -1.79 -13.89
N ARG A 68 3.15 -2.43 -14.59
CA ARG A 68 4.40 -2.92 -13.99
C ARG A 68 5.23 -1.77 -13.39
N GLU A 69 5.30 -0.67 -14.11
CA GLU A 69 6.02 0.53 -13.66
C GLU A 69 5.31 1.21 -12.48
N ALA A 70 3.98 1.32 -12.52
CA ALA A 70 3.19 1.94 -11.45
C ALA A 70 3.27 1.16 -10.12
N LEU A 71 3.32 -0.18 -10.19
CA LEU A 71 3.35 -1.07 -9.02
C LEU A 71 4.77 -1.48 -8.60
N ARG A 72 5.81 -0.93 -9.22
CA ARG A 72 7.20 -1.24 -8.84
C ARG A 72 7.48 -0.76 -7.42
N SER A 73 8.27 -1.53 -6.67
CA SER A 73 8.72 -1.15 -5.33
C SER A 73 9.62 0.08 -5.40
N ARG A 74 9.11 1.26 -5.01
CA ARG A 74 9.86 2.54 -5.03
C ARG A 74 10.71 2.78 -3.78
N HIS A 75 11.44 1.78 -3.31
CA HIS A 75 12.41 1.99 -2.24
C HIS A 75 13.72 2.52 -2.83
N LYS A 76 13.76 3.81 -3.17
CA LYS A 76 15.03 4.48 -3.49
C LYS A 76 15.70 4.86 -2.17
N ILE A 77 16.74 4.14 -1.78
CA ILE A 77 17.62 4.56 -0.68
C ILE A 77 18.50 5.67 -1.24
N GLU A 78 18.07 6.91 -1.08
CA GLU A 78 18.87 8.08 -1.42
C GLU A 78 19.62 8.53 -0.16
N VAL A 79 20.94 8.35 -0.17
CA VAL A 79 21.79 8.79 0.95
C VAL A 79 21.80 10.31 0.95
N ASN A 80 21.09 10.91 1.90
CA ASN A 80 21.09 12.36 2.09
C ASN A 80 22.53 12.85 2.32
N GLU A 81 22.88 14.02 1.80
CA GLU A 81 24.21 14.62 1.93
C GLU A 81 24.69 14.69 3.39
N ASN A 82 23.78 14.98 4.33
CA ASN A 82 24.08 14.97 5.76
C ASN A 82 24.44 13.57 6.30
N VAL A 83 23.82 12.53 5.75
CA VAL A 83 24.11 11.13 6.10
C VAL A 83 25.43 10.70 5.45
N SER A 84 25.68 11.13 4.21
CA SER A 84 26.95 10.91 3.50
C SER A 84 28.14 11.52 4.27
N ALA A 85 28.02 12.78 4.70
CA ALA A 85 29.03 13.45 5.50
C ALA A 85 29.31 12.73 6.83
N LYS A 86 28.27 12.24 7.51
CA LYS A 86 28.42 11.46 8.75
C LYS A 86 29.13 10.12 8.51
N LEU A 87 28.81 9.44 7.42
CA LEU A 87 29.46 8.19 7.03
C LEU A 87 30.95 8.42 6.72
N GLN A 88 31.29 9.49 6.00
CA GLN A 88 32.68 9.86 5.73
C GLN A 88 33.46 10.17 7.02
N LEU A 89 32.86 10.93 7.96
CA LEU A 89 33.52 11.23 9.24
C LEU A 89 33.74 9.97 10.09
N ALA A 90 32.79 9.03 10.08
CA ALA A 90 32.95 7.75 10.77
C ALA A 90 34.09 6.93 10.16
N TYR A 91 34.12 6.81 8.82
CA TYR A 91 35.19 6.14 8.09
C TYR A 91 36.56 6.73 8.42
N ASN A 92 36.71 8.06 8.37
CA ASN A 92 37.99 8.72 8.66
C ASN A 92 38.47 8.48 10.10
N ARG A 93 37.55 8.40 11.07
CA ARG A 93 37.89 8.09 12.47
C ARG A 93 38.36 6.65 12.63
N GLU A 94 37.74 5.74 11.90
CA GLU A 94 38.07 4.31 11.94
C GLU A 94 39.40 4.02 11.26
N SER A 95 39.67 4.65 10.11
CA SER A 95 40.98 4.53 9.43
C SER A 95 42.13 5.04 10.30
N LEU A 96 41.94 6.15 11.01
CA LEU A 96 42.95 6.68 11.94
C LEU A 96 43.17 5.80 13.17
N ARG A 97 42.15 5.05 13.61
CA ARG A 97 42.30 4.06 14.68
C ARG A 97 43.12 2.87 14.21
N ILE A 98 42.77 2.31 13.06
CA ILE A 98 43.44 1.14 12.49
C ILE A 98 44.93 1.43 12.23
N CYS A 99 45.28 2.62 11.75
CA CYS A 99 46.67 3.01 11.54
C CYS A 99 47.48 3.26 12.82
N ASN A 100 46.85 3.38 13.98
CA ASN A 100 47.53 3.57 15.26
C ASN A 100 47.66 2.28 16.09
N ASP A 101 47.04 1.19 15.64
CA ASP A 101 47.09 -0.13 16.28
C ASP A 101 48.11 -1.09 15.60
N GLU A 102 48.85 -0.63 14.58
CA GLU A 102 50.06 -1.27 13.99
C GLU A 102 51.35 -0.60 14.52
#